data_AF-A0A9C9S7Y1-F1
#
_entry.id   AF-A0A9C9S7Y1-F1
#
_cell.length_a   1.000
_cell.length_b   1.000
_cell.length_c   1.000
_cell.angle_alpha   90.00
_cell.angle_beta   90.00
_cell.angle_gamma   90.00
#
_symmetry.space_group_name_H-M   'P 1'
#
loop_
_entity.id
_entity.type
_entity.pdbx_description
1 polymer ?
#
loop_
_entity_poly.entity_id
_entity_poly.type
_entity_poly.pdbx_seq_one_letter_code
_entity_poly.pdbx_strand_id
1 'polypeptide(L)'
;MGIPTRYREQLRDNGGGQLIVTLDPSDPCLLLYPRPEWEVIERKLVRLPSLNRQARKLQRVLMGHASEVELDGAGRILLGAELRESAFLEKHVMLVGQGNKFELWSEQNWKERRVQWLAEDDSELAAELETLAL
;
A
#
# COMPACT_ATOMS: atom_id res chain seq x y z
N MET A 1 0.24 6.95 13.67
CA MET A 1 -1.05 7.11 12.97
C MET A 1 -2.09 6.20 13.61
N GLY A 2 -3.33 6.64 13.80
CA GLY A 2 -4.42 5.78 14.29
C GLY A 2 -5.15 5.07 13.16
N ILE A 3 -5.31 3.76 13.27
CA ILE A 3 -6.12 2.95 12.34
C ILE A 3 -7.61 3.08 12.71
N PRO A 4 -8.52 3.27 11.75
CA PRO A 4 -9.96 3.29 12.01
C PRO A 4 -10.43 2.01 12.71
N THR A 5 -11.28 2.15 13.73
CA THR A 5 -11.70 1.06 14.61
C THR A 5 -12.22 -0.16 13.86
N ARG A 6 -12.97 0.05 12.78
CA ARG A 6 -13.57 -1.02 11.95
C ARG A 6 -12.56 -2.01 11.35
N TYR A 7 -11.29 -1.62 11.20
CA TYR A 7 -10.25 -2.50 10.62
C TYR A 7 -9.37 -3.17 11.68
N ARG A 8 -9.43 -2.72 12.94
CA ARG A 8 -8.46 -3.15 13.96
C ARG A 8 -8.58 -4.63 14.30
N GLU A 9 -9.80 -5.13 14.45
CA GLU A 9 -10.05 -6.54 14.74
C GLU A 9 -9.60 -7.42 13.58
N GLN A 10 -10.02 -7.10 12.35
CA GLN A 10 -9.59 -7.82 11.15
C GLN A 10 -8.06 -7.86 10.99
N LEU A 11 -7.35 -6.76 11.28
CA LEU A 11 -5.88 -6.73 11.23
C LEU A 11 -5.22 -7.57 12.34
N ARG A 12 -5.88 -7.71 13.51
CA ARG A 12 -5.42 -8.60 14.59
C ARG A 12 -5.65 -10.06 14.23
N ASP A 13 -6.81 -10.38 13.65
CA ASP A 13 -7.12 -11.74 13.21
C ASP A 13 -6.22 -12.16 12.03
N ASN A 14 -5.94 -11.22 11.11
CA ASN A 14 -5.09 -11.45 9.95
C ASN A 14 -3.63 -11.08 10.23
N GLY A 15 -2.94 -11.87 11.05
CA GLY A 15 -1.49 -11.72 11.28
C GLY A 15 -1.12 -11.03 12.59
N GLY A 16 -2.00 -11.04 13.60
CA GLY A 16 -1.68 -10.61 14.96
C GLY A 16 -1.47 -9.10 15.12
N GLY A 17 -1.87 -8.29 14.14
CA GLY A 17 -1.56 -6.85 14.11
C GLY A 17 -0.14 -6.54 13.62
N GLN A 18 0.59 -7.52 13.11
CA GLN A 18 1.87 -7.32 12.41
C GLN A 18 1.60 -6.90 10.98
N LEU A 19 2.22 -5.79 10.59
CA LEU A 19 1.98 -5.15 9.31
C LEU A 19 3.33 -4.84 8.65
N ILE A 20 3.33 -4.81 7.32
CA ILE A 20 4.45 -4.35 6.52
C ILE A 20 4.05 -3.07 5.81
N VAL A 21 4.87 -2.03 5.99
CA VAL A 21 4.73 -0.76 5.29
C VAL A 21 5.80 -0.66 4.22
N THR A 22 5.46 -0.24 3.02
CA THR A 22 6.43 0.04 1.95
C THR A 22 5.94 1.17 1.04
N LEU A 23 6.77 1.60 0.07
CA LEU A 23 6.38 2.59 -0.94
C LEU A 23 5.59 1.95 -2.07
N ASP A 24 4.62 2.67 -2.62
CA ASP A 24 4.04 2.30 -3.91
C ASP A 24 5.00 2.63 -5.07
N PRO A 25 5.19 1.74 -6.07
CA PRO A 25 6.10 2.00 -7.20
C PRO A 25 5.59 3.02 -8.24
N SER A 26 4.29 3.29 -8.23
CA SER A 26 3.58 4.11 -9.22
C SER A 26 3.16 5.45 -8.63
N ASP A 27 2.88 5.48 -7.32
CA ASP A 27 2.27 6.61 -6.65
C ASP A 27 3.01 7.06 -5.38
N PRO A 28 2.96 8.35 -5.02
CA PRO A 28 3.59 8.88 -3.81
C PRO A 28 2.73 8.57 -2.56
N CYS A 29 2.53 7.28 -2.29
CA CYS A 29 1.78 6.75 -1.16
C CYS A 29 2.51 5.57 -0.51
N LEU A 30 2.09 5.17 0.69
CA LEU A 30 2.57 3.94 1.31
C LEU A 30 1.56 2.82 1.15
N LEU A 31 2.07 1.62 0.95
CA LEU A 31 1.30 0.39 1.01
C LEU A 31 1.42 -0.22 2.39
N LEU A 32 0.30 -0.62 2.97
CA LEU A 32 0.21 -1.27 4.28
C LEU A 32 -0.44 -2.64 4.12
N TYR A 33 0.34 -3.69 4.36
CA TYR A 33 -0.09 -5.08 4.24
C TYR A 33 -0.16 -5.74 5.61
N PRO A 34 -1.20 -6.55 5.89
CA PRO A 34 -1.08 -7.62 6.87
C PRO A 34 0.11 -8.51 6.54
N ARG A 35 0.87 -8.95 7.55
CA ARG A 35 2.07 -9.78 7.34
C ARG A 35 1.82 -11.01 6.43
N PRO A 36 0.74 -11.80 6.61
CA PRO A 36 0.50 -12.96 5.74
C PRO A 36 0.34 -12.58 4.25
N GLU A 37 -0.27 -11.44 3.97
CA GLU A 37 -0.45 -10.92 2.60
C GLU A 37 0.88 -10.47 2.01
N TRP A 38 1.72 -9.80 2.80
CA TRP A 38 3.06 -9.41 2.37
C TRP A 38 3.93 -10.62 2.02
N GLU A 39 3.91 -11.68 2.84
CA GLU A 39 4.72 -12.87 2.60
C GLU A 39 4.41 -13.53 1.24
N VAL A 40 3.16 -13.44 0.76
CA VAL A 40 2.78 -13.88 -0.59
C VAL A 40 3.45 -13.03 -1.66
N ILE A 41 3.48 -11.71 -1.47
CA ILE A 41 4.09 -10.74 -2.39
C ILE A 41 5.61 -10.89 -2.40
N GLU A 42 6.22 -10.96 -1.22
CA GLU A 42 7.66 -11.15 -1.04
C GLU A 42 8.16 -12.38 -1.79
N ARG A 43 7.48 -13.52 -1.64
CA ARG A 43 7.81 -14.77 -2.37
C ARG A 43 7.78 -14.59 -3.89
N LYS A 44 6.89 -13.74 -4.42
CA LYS A 44 6.84 -13.43 -5.86
C LYS A 44 8.00 -12.49 -6.24
N LEU A 45 8.25 -11.46 -5.43
CA LEU A 45 9.31 -10.47 -5.68
C LEU A 45 10.69 -11.11 -5.72
N VAL A 46 11.02 -12.02 -4.79
CA VAL A 46 12.34 -12.69 -4.75
C VAL A 46 12.58 -13.62 -5.94
N ARG A 47 11.51 -14.06 -6.63
CA ARG A 47 11.59 -14.92 -7.82
C ARG A 47 11.71 -14.15 -9.13
N LEU A 48 11.63 -12.81 -9.09
CA LEU A 48 11.75 -12.02 -10.30
C LEU A 48 13.15 -12.15 -10.93
N PRO A 49 13.27 -12.12 -12.27
CA PRO A 49 14.56 -12.28 -12.94
C PRO A 49 15.55 -11.17 -12.55
N SER A 50 16.67 -11.53 -11.93
CA SER A 50 17.67 -10.58 -11.43
C SER A 50 18.32 -9.75 -12.53
N LEU A 51 18.40 -10.26 -13.76
CA LEU A 51 18.95 -9.53 -14.92
C LEU A 51 17.97 -8.51 -15.51
N ASN A 52 16.67 -8.62 -15.22
CA ASN A 52 15.68 -7.66 -15.69
C ASN A 52 15.77 -6.35 -14.88
N ARG A 53 15.99 -5.22 -15.57
CA ARG A 53 16.14 -3.90 -14.93
C ARG A 53 14.88 -3.45 -14.19
N GLN A 54 13.70 -3.70 -14.75
CA GLN A 54 12.43 -3.31 -14.14
C GLN A 54 12.13 -4.16 -12.91
N ALA A 55 12.42 -5.47 -12.95
CA ALA A 55 12.35 -6.34 -11.79
C ALA A 55 13.21 -5.82 -10.64
N ARG A 56 14.48 -5.49 -10.90
CA ARG A 56 15.36 -4.92 -9.86
C ARG A 56 14.85 -3.58 -9.33
N LYS A 57 14.29 -2.72 -10.18
CA LYS A 57 13.68 -1.45 -9.74
C LYS A 57 12.53 -1.74 -8.76
N LEU A 58 11.61 -2.62 -9.15
CA LEU A 58 10.46 -2.99 -8.34
C LEU A 58 10.87 -3.58 -6.98
N GLN A 59 11.84 -4.50 -6.98
CA GLN A 59 12.39 -5.09 -5.77
C GLN A 59 13.00 -4.01 -4.85
N ARG A 60 13.77 -3.06 -5.39
CA ARG A 60 14.37 -1.98 -4.60
C ARG A 60 13.33 -1.04 -4.00
N VAL A 61 12.27 -0.71 -4.74
CA VAL A 61 11.21 0.16 -4.22
C VAL A 61 10.41 -0.58 -3.15
N LEU A 62 9.87 -1.76 -3.46
CA LEU A 62 9.00 -2.50 -2.55
C LEU A 62 9.76 -3.15 -1.39
N MET A 63 10.76 -3.98 -1.66
CA MET A 63 11.48 -4.67 -0.59
C MET A 63 12.50 -3.76 0.10
N GLY A 64 13.12 -2.84 -0.64
CA GLY A 64 14.13 -1.94 -0.06
C GLY A 64 13.58 -0.95 0.96
N HIS A 65 12.30 -0.59 0.87
CA HIS A 65 11.62 0.29 1.84
C HIS A 65 10.61 -0.46 2.72
N ALA A 66 10.51 -1.79 2.60
CA ALA A 66 9.63 -2.59 3.44
C ALA A 66 10.09 -2.51 4.90
N SER A 67 9.20 -2.06 5.78
CA SER A 67 9.42 -1.93 7.21
C SER A 67 8.31 -2.63 7.99
N GLU A 68 8.68 -3.45 8.96
CA GLU A 68 7.72 -4.08 9.87
C GLU A 68 7.25 -3.06 10.91
N VAL A 69 5.93 -3.03 11.12
CA VAL A 69 5.28 -2.22 12.15
C VAL A 69 4.21 -3.04 12.85
N GLU A 70 3.92 -2.68 14.10
CA GLU A 70 2.92 -3.39 14.91
C GLU A 70 1.79 -2.46 15.33
N LEU A 71 0.57 -2.98 15.31
CA LEU A 71 -0.61 -2.31 15.80
C LEU A 71 -0.65 -2.33 17.34
N ASP A 72 -0.42 -1.18 17.96
CA ASP A 72 -0.46 -1.07 19.42
C ASP A 72 -1.86 -1.33 20.00
N GLY A 73 -1.96 -1.41 21.33
CA GLY A 73 -3.25 -1.63 22.02
C GLY A 73 -4.31 -0.57 21.74
N ALA A 74 -3.90 0.65 21.37
CA ALA A 74 -4.80 1.75 21.00
C ALA A 74 -5.17 1.75 19.51
N GLY A 75 -4.67 0.79 18.73
CA GLY A 75 -4.89 0.70 17.30
C GLY A 75 -4.07 1.71 16.50
N ARG A 76 -2.85 2.03 16.94
CA ARG A 76 -1.94 2.94 16.26
C ARG A 76 -0.72 2.20 15.73
N ILE A 77 -0.14 2.72 14.65
CA ILE A 77 1.14 2.29 14.11
C ILE A 77 2.13 3.46 14.12
N LEU A 78 3.42 3.15 14.28
CA LEU A 78 4.51 4.11 14.19
C LEU A 78 5.14 4.04 12.80
N LEU A 79 5.16 5.17 12.08
CA LEU A 79 5.79 5.27 10.77
C LEU A 79 7.12 5.99 10.88
N GLY A 80 8.17 5.41 10.29
CA GLY A 80 9.48 6.03 10.18
C GLY A 80 9.43 7.38 9.45
N ALA A 81 10.40 8.26 9.72
CA ALA A 81 10.46 9.58 9.10
C ALA A 81 10.57 9.50 7.56
N GLU A 82 11.45 8.64 7.06
CA GLU A 82 11.68 8.42 5.63
C GLU A 82 10.42 8.01 4.87
N LEU A 83 9.64 7.07 5.42
CA LEU A 83 8.36 6.64 4.82
C LEU A 83 7.35 7.80 4.82
N ARG A 84 7.28 8.57 5.90
CA ARG A 84 6.39 9.75 5.97
C ARG A 84 6.78 10.81 4.95
N GLU A 85 8.07 11.08 4.81
CA GLU A 85 8.60 12.05 3.84
C GLU A 85 8.36 11.60 2.40
N SER A 86 8.63 10.33 2.08
CA SER A 86 8.49 9.77 0.74
C SER A 86 7.05 9.75 0.23
N ALA A 87 6.06 9.65 1.12
CA ALA A 87 4.63 9.69 0.81
C ALA A 87 3.96 11.04 1.14
N PHE A 88 4.76 12.07 1.44
CA PHE A 88 4.28 13.42 1.77
C PHE A 88 3.22 13.44 2.88
N LEU A 89 3.37 12.55 3.87
CA LEU A 89 2.39 12.40 4.95
C LEU A 89 2.56 13.52 5.97
N GLU A 90 1.65 14.50 5.90
CA GLU A 90 1.56 15.61 6.84
C GLU A 90 0.48 15.36 7.91
N LYS A 91 -0.37 16.37 8.16
CA LYS A 91 -1.39 16.35 9.22
C LYS A 91 -2.62 15.52 8.84
N HIS A 92 -3.03 15.58 7.57
CA HIS A 92 -4.23 14.91 7.07
C HIS A 92 -3.83 13.74 6.18
N VAL A 93 -4.18 12.53 6.63
CA VAL A 93 -3.83 11.27 5.97
C VAL A 93 -5.10 10.51 5.65
N MET A 94 -5.15 9.96 4.44
CA MET A 94 -6.22 9.09 3.97
C MET A 94 -5.77 7.63 4.06
N LEU A 95 -6.60 6.78 4.65
CA LEU A 95 -6.46 5.33 4.61
C LEU A 95 -7.48 4.77 3.62
N VAL A 96 -7.00 4.20 2.52
CA VAL A 96 -7.83 3.66 1.44
C VAL A 96 -7.68 2.13 1.43
N GLY A 97 -8.79 1.39 1.48
CA GLY A 97 -8.77 -0.06 1.46
C GLY A 97 -8.84 -0.60 0.02
N GLN A 98 -7.98 -1.55 -0.31
CA GLN A 98 -7.86 -2.16 -1.65
C GLN A 98 -8.06 -3.68 -1.60
N GLY A 99 -8.97 -4.14 -0.73
CA GLY A 99 -9.18 -5.55 -0.46
C GLY A 99 -8.15 -6.12 0.52
N ASN A 100 -7.02 -6.60 0.02
CA ASN A 100 -6.01 -7.31 0.83
C ASN A 100 -4.92 -6.41 1.44
N LYS A 101 -4.98 -5.10 1.16
CA LYS A 101 -4.04 -4.11 1.64
C LYS A 101 -4.73 -2.77 1.86
N PHE A 102 -4.01 -1.86 2.48
CA PHE A 102 -4.37 -0.46 2.52
C PHE A 102 -3.33 0.40 1.82
N GLU A 103 -3.77 1.55 1.34
CA GLU A 103 -2.91 2.62 0.90
C GLU A 103 -3.01 3.79 1.88
N LEU A 104 -1.88 4.42 2.16
CA LEU A 104 -1.73 5.57 3.02
C LEU A 104 -1.28 6.76 2.20
N TRP A 105 -2.15 7.76 2.12
CA TRP A 105 -1.94 8.91 1.27
C TRP A 105 -1.95 10.20 2.07
N SER A 106 -1.17 11.19 1.62
CA SER A 106 -1.51 12.58 1.89
C SER A 106 -2.91 12.87 1.34
N GLU A 107 -3.76 13.53 2.14
CA GLU A 107 -5.11 13.89 1.69
C GLU A 107 -5.08 14.71 0.39
N GLN A 108 -4.10 15.61 0.25
CA GLN A 108 -3.92 16.42 -0.95
C GLN A 108 -3.61 15.53 -2.17
N ASN A 109 -2.56 14.71 -2.08
CA ASN A 109 -2.13 13.84 -3.18
C ASN A 109 -3.26 12.89 -3.62
N TRP A 110 -4.02 12.34 -2.67
CA TRP A 110 -5.17 11.49 -2.96
C TRP A 110 -6.24 12.22 -3.77
N LYS A 111 -6.59 13.46 -3.37
CA LYS A 111 -7.61 14.25 -4.07
C LYS A 111 -7.17 14.61 -5.48
N GLU A 112 -5.92 15.04 -5.64
CA GLU A 112 -5.35 15.39 -6.96
C GLU A 112 -5.30 14.16 -7.87
N ARG A 113 -4.76 13.05 -7.37
CA ARG A 113 -4.62 11.82 -8.17
C ARG A 113 -5.98 11.22 -8.53
N ARG A 114 -6.96 11.26 -7.62
CA ARG A 114 -8.32 10.82 -7.93
C ARG A 114 -8.97 11.61 -9.07
N VAL A 115 -8.71 12.91 -9.16
CA VAL A 115 -9.21 13.72 -10.29
C VAL A 115 -8.55 13.29 -11.60
N GLN A 116 -7.25 12.96 -11.57
CA GLN A 116 -6.53 12.48 -12.75
C GLN A 116 -7.10 11.13 -13.22
N TRP A 117 -7.24 10.14 -12.34
CA TRP A 117 -7.81 8.84 -12.69
C TRP A 117 -9.23 8.94 -13.29
N LEU A 118 -10.06 9.86 -12.78
CA LEU A 118 -11.42 10.05 -13.31
C LEU A 118 -11.46 10.81 -14.65
N ALA A 119 -10.35 11.45 -15.04
CA ALA A 119 -10.23 12.21 -16.28
C ALA A 119 -9.45 11.46 -17.37
N GLU A 120 -8.77 10.36 -17.02
CA GLU A 120 -8.07 9.49 -17.96
C GLU A 120 -9.08 8.76 -18.86
N ASP A 121 -8.82 8.77 -20.17
CA ASP A 121 -9.66 8.06 -21.15
C ASP A 121 -9.22 6.59 -21.20
N ASP A 122 -9.80 5.82 -20.29
CA ASP A 122 -9.37 4.47 -19.96
C ASP A 122 -10.17 3.39 -20.70
N SER A 123 -10.17 3.51 -22.04
CA SER A 123 -10.83 2.54 -22.94
C SER A 123 -10.39 1.09 -22.72
N GLU A 124 -9.15 0.86 -22.29
CA GLU A 124 -8.64 -0.47 -21.91
C GLU A 124 -9.24 -0.99 -20.59
N LEU A 125 -9.50 -0.09 -19.64
CA LEU A 125 -10.06 -0.39 -18.33
C LEU A 125 -11.54 -0.78 -18.42
N ALA A 126 -12.28 -0.20 -19.37
CA ALA A 126 -13.64 -0.60 -19.70
C ALA A 126 -13.72 -2.08 -20.14
N ALA A 127 -12.76 -2.52 -20.96
CA ALA A 127 -12.68 -3.91 -21.41
C ALA A 127 -12.35 -4.87 -20.24
N GLU A 128 -11.45 -4.48 -19.33
CA GLU A 128 -11.18 -5.29 -18.13
C GLU A 128 -12.41 -5.40 -17.21
N LEU A 129 -13.16 -4.31 -17.01
CA LEU A 129 -14.39 -4.33 -16.21
C LEU A 129 -15.46 -5.27 -16.78
N GLU A 130 -15.60 -5.36 -18.10
CA GLU A 130 -16.50 -6.32 -18.74
C GLU A 130 -16.11 -7.77 -18.45
N THR A 131 -14.81 -8.07 -18.33
CA THR A 131 -14.37 -9.43 -17.95
C THR A 131 -14.62 -9.76 -16.47
N LEU A 132 -14.82 -8.75 -15.62
CA LEU A 132 -15.13 -8.89 -14.20
C LEU A 132 -16.64 -8.95 -13.91
N ALA A 133 -17.47 -8.47 -14.85
CA ALA A 133 -18.91 -8.64 -14.80
C ALA A 133 -19.27 -10.12 -15.07
N LEU A 134 -19.41 -10.88 -13.99
CA LEU A 134 -19.95 -12.25 -13.99
C LEU A 134 -21.35 -12.33 -14.60
#